data_AF-A0A9P0BB68-F1
#
_entry.id   AF-A0A9P0BB68-F1
#
_cell.length_a   1.000
_cell.length_b   1.000
_cell.length_c   1.000
_cell.angle_alpha   90.00
_cell.angle_beta   90.00
_cell.angle_gamma   90.00
#
_symmetry.space_group_name_H-M   'P 1'
#
loop_
_entity.id
_entity.type
_entity.pdbx_description
1 polymer ?
#
loop_
_entity_poly.entity_id
_entity_poly.type
_entity_poly.pdbx_seq_one_letter_code
_entity_poly.pdbx_strand_id
1 'polypeptide(L)'
;MKARTLNAKLNIKSALRKYGGRVDLVPISAELLRSAYSANSKYKEHLTNEKKKEEIKKIQDNNEKEEEIRQQAERRILMQKQHKKLNALKTELTEAKKENKLKKNATDKLLKETNERLKKALRNKNLAEIAAAQGMLEGAHALRKDTQNSQDATDKLQCKINKRKSELTYIIISPSSKEAR
;
A
#
# COMPACT_ATOMS: atom_id res chain seq x y z
N MET A 1 10.40 -23.73 -37.23
CA MET A 1 11.51 -24.72 -37.13
C MET A 1 12.83 -23.98 -37.08
N LYS A 2 13.77 -24.37 -36.21
CA LYS A 2 15.13 -23.80 -36.21
C LYS A 2 15.83 -24.19 -37.52
N ALA A 3 16.64 -23.31 -38.12
CA ALA A 3 17.32 -23.57 -39.40
C ALA A 3 18.12 -24.89 -39.43
N ARG A 4 18.70 -25.29 -38.28
CA ARG A 4 19.43 -26.55 -38.12
C ARG A 4 18.57 -27.81 -38.33
N THR A 5 17.31 -27.81 -37.88
CA THR A 5 16.42 -28.97 -38.06
C THR A 5 15.90 -29.08 -39.49
N LEU A 6 15.72 -27.95 -40.19
CA LEU A 6 15.37 -27.94 -41.61
C LEU A 6 16.51 -28.52 -42.47
N ASN A 7 17.75 -28.09 -42.22
CA ASN A 7 18.93 -28.56 -42.94
C ASN A 7 19.17 -30.07 -42.73
N ALA A 8 18.99 -30.56 -41.50
CA ALA A 8 19.08 -32.00 -41.21
C ALA A 8 18.03 -32.81 -42.00
N LYS A 9 16.78 -32.33 -42.06
CA LYS A 9 15.71 -32.98 -42.82
C LYS A 9 16.00 -33.01 -44.32
N LEU A 10 16.54 -31.92 -44.88
CA LEU A 10 16.93 -31.84 -46.29
C LEU A 10 18.10 -32.78 -46.60
N ASN A 11 19.09 -32.86 -45.72
CA ASN A 11 20.24 -33.77 -45.87
C ASN A 11 19.82 -35.24 -45.80
N ILE A 12 18.91 -35.60 -44.89
CA ILE A 12 18.37 -36.97 -44.82
C ILE A 12 17.57 -37.28 -46.10
N LYS A 13 16.72 -36.35 -46.54
CA LYS A 13 15.91 -36.50 -47.77
C LYS A 13 16.79 -36.64 -49.01
N SER A 14 17.88 -35.88 -49.13
CA SER A 14 18.81 -35.98 -50.25
C SER A 14 19.64 -37.27 -50.20
N ALA A 15 20.06 -37.72 -49.01
CA ALA A 15 20.74 -38.99 -48.83
C ALA A 15 19.84 -40.18 -49.20
N LEU A 16 18.57 -40.19 -48.78
CA LEU A 16 17.62 -41.25 -49.09
C LEU A 16 17.25 -41.34 -50.59
N ARG A 17 17.32 -40.23 -51.33
CA ARG A 17 17.12 -40.26 -52.79
C ARG A 17 18.12 -41.16 -53.51
N LYS A 18 19.35 -41.30 -52.99
CA LYS A 18 20.37 -42.21 -53.54
C LYS A 18 19.94 -43.67 -53.47
N TYR A 19 19.03 -44.01 -52.56
CA TYR A 19 18.48 -45.35 -52.37
C TYR A 19 17.02 -45.46 -52.86
N GLY A 20 16.61 -44.59 -53.78
CA GLY A 20 15.25 -44.58 -54.33
C GLY A 20 14.17 -44.22 -53.30
N GLY A 21 14.54 -43.51 -52.23
CA GLY A 21 13.63 -43.15 -51.14
C GLY A 21 13.27 -44.30 -50.21
N ARG A 22 13.84 -45.50 -50.41
CA ARG A 22 13.60 -46.68 -49.58
C ARG A 22 14.64 -46.76 -48.46
N VAL A 23 14.18 -46.75 -47.21
CA VAL A 23 15.03 -46.80 -46.02
C VAL A 23 15.68 -48.18 -45.87
N ASP A 24 14.99 -49.24 -46.31
CA ASP A 24 15.42 -50.63 -46.17
C ASP A 24 16.64 -50.98 -47.06
N LEU A 25 16.94 -50.14 -48.05
CA LEU A 25 18.10 -50.29 -48.93
C LEU A 25 19.36 -49.58 -48.40
N VAL A 26 19.26 -48.88 -47.26
CA VAL A 26 20.40 -48.22 -46.64
C VAL A 26 21.22 -49.28 -45.89
N PRO A 27 22.50 -49.50 -46.24
CA PRO A 27 23.32 -50.51 -45.58
C PRO A 27 23.52 -50.18 -44.09
N ILE A 28 23.27 -51.16 -43.24
CA ILE A 28 23.48 -51.04 -41.79
C ILE A 28 24.98 -51.14 -41.50
N SER A 29 25.65 -49.98 -41.47
CA SER A 29 27.06 -49.90 -41.09
C SER A 29 27.23 -49.74 -39.57
N ALA A 30 28.38 -50.14 -39.05
CA ALA A 30 28.72 -49.92 -37.64
C ALA A 30 28.72 -48.43 -37.26
N GLU A 31 29.09 -47.54 -38.17
CA GLU A 31 29.07 -46.08 -37.98
C GLU A 31 27.64 -45.54 -37.88
N LEU A 32 26.71 -46.08 -38.68
CA LEU A 32 25.29 -45.72 -38.63
C LEU A 32 24.69 -46.10 -37.27
N LEU A 33 24.98 -47.32 -36.80
CA LEU A 33 24.54 -47.78 -35.47
C LEU A 33 25.12 -46.90 -34.37
N ARG A 34 26.42 -46.61 -34.37
CA ARG A 34 27.06 -45.72 -33.38
C ARG A 34 26.43 -44.32 -33.37
N SER A 35 26.14 -43.78 -34.56
CA SER A 35 25.49 -42.47 -34.70
C SER A 35 24.06 -42.49 -34.18
N ALA A 36 23.29 -43.55 -34.46
CA ALA A 36 21.94 -43.74 -33.95
C ALA A 36 21.91 -43.87 -32.42
N TYR A 37 22.84 -44.64 -31.83
CA TYR A 37 22.99 -44.74 -30.38
C TYR A 37 23.33 -43.39 -29.74
N SER A 38 24.26 -42.63 -30.32
CA SER A 38 24.61 -41.29 -29.83
C SER A 38 23.44 -40.31 -29.94
N ALA A 39 22.71 -40.32 -31.05
CA ALA A 39 21.53 -39.49 -31.25
C ALA A 39 20.42 -39.82 -30.24
N ASN A 40 20.17 -41.11 -30.00
CA ASN A 40 19.19 -41.56 -29.02
C ASN A 40 19.59 -41.15 -27.59
N SER A 41 20.86 -41.29 -27.22
CA SER A 41 21.37 -40.84 -25.92
C SER A 41 21.17 -39.32 -25.73
N LYS A 42 21.55 -38.51 -26.72
CA LYS A 42 21.35 -37.05 -26.70
C LYS A 42 19.87 -36.66 -26.64
N TYR A 43 19.00 -37.41 -27.32
CA TYR A 43 17.56 -37.18 -27.26
C TYR A 43 16.99 -37.49 -25.87
N LYS A 44 17.39 -38.61 -25.27
CA LYS A 44 17.01 -38.95 -23.89
C LYS A 44 17.49 -37.89 -22.90
N GLU A 45 18.71 -37.39 -23.06
CA GLU A 45 19.25 -36.29 -22.26
C GLU A 45 18.48 -34.97 -22.47
N HIS A 46 18.09 -34.67 -23.71
CA HIS A 46 17.25 -33.51 -24.00
C HIS A 46 15.89 -33.62 -23.29
N LEU A 47 15.24 -34.77 -23.35
CA LEU A 47 13.96 -35.01 -22.69
C LEU A 47 14.07 -34.86 -21.17
N THR A 48 15.13 -35.37 -20.54
CA THR A 48 15.33 -35.21 -19.09
C THR A 48 15.60 -33.75 -18.74
N ASN A 49 16.37 -33.03 -19.55
CA ASN A 49 16.65 -31.61 -19.34
C ASN A 49 15.42 -30.72 -19.55
N GLU A 50 14.52 -31.05 -20.49
CA GLU A 50 13.26 -30.31 -20.65
C GLU A 50 12.33 -30.52 -19.46
N LYS A 51 12.18 -31.76 -18.97
CA LYS A 51 11.41 -32.04 -17.74
C LYS A 51 11.93 -31.25 -16.55
N LYS A 52 13.25 -31.23 -16.33
CA LYS A 52 13.88 -30.43 -15.26
C LYS A 52 13.61 -28.93 -15.43
N LYS A 53 13.66 -28.39 -16.65
CA LYS A 53 13.35 -26.97 -16.90
C LYS A 53 11.90 -26.64 -16.61
N GLU A 54 10.97 -27.52 -16.95
CA GLU A 54 9.54 -27.35 -16.63
C GLU A 54 9.30 -27.40 -15.12
N GLU A 55 9.94 -28.32 -14.41
CA GLU A 55 9.87 -28.39 -12.94
C GLU A 55 10.43 -27.12 -12.28
N ILE A 56 11.59 -26.64 -12.72
CA ILE A 56 12.18 -25.39 -12.23
C ILE A 56 11.24 -24.20 -12.46
N LYS A 57 10.64 -24.09 -13.66
CA LYS A 57 9.66 -23.04 -13.96
C LYS A 57 8.45 -23.11 -13.06
N LYS A 58 7.88 -24.30 -12.85
CA LYS A 58 6.73 -24.48 -11.94
C LYS A 58 7.07 -24.08 -10.51
N ILE A 59 8.28 -24.40 -10.05
CA ILE A 59 8.75 -24.00 -8.71
C ILE A 59 8.89 -22.47 -8.65
N GLN A 60 9.47 -21.84 -9.67
CA GLN A 60 9.60 -20.38 -9.75
C GLN A 60 8.23 -19.68 -9.74
N ASP A 61 7.31 -20.12 -10.60
CA ASP A 61 5.95 -19.56 -10.68
C ASP A 61 5.18 -19.72 -9.35
N ASN A 62 5.36 -20.85 -8.66
CA ASN A 62 4.74 -21.08 -7.35
C ASN A 62 5.36 -20.17 -6.28
N ASN A 63 6.68 -20.02 -6.26
CA ASN A 63 7.36 -19.13 -5.33
C ASN A 63 6.95 -17.66 -5.55
N GLU A 64 6.83 -17.21 -6.80
CA GLU A 64 6.37 -15.86 -7.13
C GLU A 64 4.95 -15.61 -6.66
N LYS A 65 4.04 -16.57 -6.85
CA LYS A 65 2.66 -16.50 -6.35
C LYS A 65 2.60 -16.48 -4.82
N GLU A 66 3.40 -17.30 -4.15
CA GLU A 66 3.48 -17.29 -2.68
C GLU A 66 4.01 -15.96 -2.15
N GLU A 67 5.03 -15.38 -2.77
CA GLU A 67 5.54 -14.06 -2.41
C GLU A 67 4.49 -12.97 -2.60
N GLU A 68 3.73 -13.01 -3.70
CA GLU A 68 2.64 -12.07 -3.94
C GLU A 68 1.54 -12.18 -2.90
N ILE A 69 1.14 -13.40 -2.53
CA ILE A 69 0.15 -13.64 -1.47
C ILE A 69 0.66 -13.10 -0.13
N ARG A 70 1.93 -13.35 0.21
CA ARG A 70 2.54 -12.83 1.46
C ARG A 70 2.57 -11.30 1.47
N GLN A 71 3.02 -10.67 0.39
CA GLN A 71 3.05 -9.21 0.27
C GLN A 71 1.64 -8.60 0.35
N GLN A 72 0.65 -9.23 -0.26
CA GLN A 72 -0.75 -8.79 -0.15
C GLN A 72 -1.27 -8.92 1.29
N ALA A 73 -0.96 -10.02 1.98
CA ALA A 73 -1.35 -10.22 3.38
C ALA A 73 -0.72 -9.17 4.30
N GLU A 74 0.58 -8.89 4.15
CA GLU A 74 1.30 -7.86 4.91
C GLU A 74 0.70 -6.47 4.67
N ARG A 75 0.41 -6.11 3.41
CA ARG A 75 -0.28 -4.85 3.06
C ARG A 75 -1.64 -4.74 3.74
N ARG A 76 -2.44 -5.82 3.74
CA ARG A 76 -3.75 -5.85 4.44
C ARG A 76 -3.61 -5.64 5.94
N ILE A 77 -2.63 -6.29 6.58
CA ILE A 77 -2.37 -6.13 8.02
C ILE A 77 -1.95 -4.68 8.33
N LEU A 78 -1.05 -4.12 7.53
CA LEU A 78 -0.59 -2.74 7.68
C LEU A 78 -1.76 -1.75 7.53
N MET A 79 -2.58 -1.93 6.49
CA MET A 79 -3.79 -1.14 6.25
C MET A 79 -4.76 -1.19 7.44
N GLN A 80 -5.05 -2.37 7.97
CA GLN A 80 -5.93 -2.51 9.13
C GLN A 80 -5.36 -1.79 10.37
N LYS A 81 -4.05 -1.91 10.64
CA LYS A 81 -3.39 -1.22 11.74
C LYS A 81 -3.49 0.30 11.59
N GLN A 82 -3.25 0.84 10.39
CA GLN A 82 -3.39 2.26 10.13
C GLN A 82 -4.84 2.74 10.24
N HIS A 83 -5.80 1.95 9.75
CA HIS A 83 -7.20 2.31 9.82
C HIS A 83 -7.71 2.40 11.26
N LYS A 84 -7.29 1.47 12.14
CA LYS A 84 -7.58 1.52 13.59
C LYS A 84 -7.02 2.79 14.23
N LYS A 85 -5.74 3.12 13.96
CA LYS A 85 -5.11 4.35 14.46
C LYS A 85 -5.81 5.62 13.97
N LEU A 86 -6.26 5.63 12.73
CA LEU A 86 -6.98 6.75 12.12
C LEU A 86 -8.37 6.93 12.74
N ASN A 87 -9.07 5.83 13.02
CA ASN A 87 -10.36 5.88 13.69
C ASN A 87 -10.24 6.38 15.13
N ALA A 88 -9.22 5.95 15.87
CA ALA A 88 -8.95 6.45 17.21
C ALA A 88 -8.68 7.98 17.23
N LEU A 89 -7.92 8.50 16.27
CA LEU A 89 -7.74 9.95 16.14
C LEU A 89 -9.04 10.68 15.77
N LYS A 90 -9.89 10.08 14.94
CA LYS A 90 -11.18 10.68 14.58
C LYS A 90 -12.10 10.79 15.78
N THR A 91 -12.16 9.76 16.64
CA THR A 91 -12.97 9.81 17.87
C THR A 91 -12.45 10.89 18.81
N GLU A 92 -11.13 10.92 19.05
CA GLU A 92 -10.47 11.95 19.86
C GLU A 92 -10.77 13.38 19.33
N LEU A 93 -10.67 13.58 18.01
CA LEU A 93 -11.02 14.87 17.38
C LEU A 93 -12.48 15.25 17.62
N THR A 94 -13.42 14.30 17.51
CA THR A 94 -14.84 14.59 17.71
C THR A 94 -15.16 14.96 19.16
N GLU A 95 -14.53 14.30 20.12
CA GLU A 95 -14.66 14.61 21.55
C GLU A 95 -14.07 15.98 21.85
N ALA A 96 -12.84 16.25 21.38
CA ALA A 96 -12.19 17.55 21.57
C ALA A 96 -12.99 18.70 20.93
N LYS A 97 -13.60 18.49 19.74
CA LYS A 97 -14.48 19.49 19.11
C LYS A 97 -15.75 19.75 19.93
N LYS A 98 -16.36 18.71 20.52
CA LYS A 98 -17.54 18.87 21.39
C LYS A 98 -17.18 19.64 22.65
N GLU A 99 -16.10 19.27 23.31
CA GLU A 99 -15.63 19.94 24.52
C GLU A 99 -15.29 21.41 24.26
N ASN A 100 -14.55 21.69 23.18
CA ASN A 100 -14.18 23.06 22.83
C ASN A 100 -15.40 23.92 22.47
N LYS A 101 -16.40 23.35 21.78
CA LYS A 101 -17.69 24.04 21.53
C LYS A 101 -18.41 24.38 22.84
N LEU A 102 -18.43 23.46 23.81
CA LEU A 102 -19.03 23.71 25.12
C LEU A 102 -18.29 24.81 25.88
N LYS A 103 -16.96 24.73 25.95
CA LYS A 103 -16.12 25.75 26.60
C LYS A 103 -16.32 27.11 25.96
N LYS A 104 -16.27 27.21 24.62
CA LYS A 104 -16.50 28.46 23.89
C LYS A 104 -17.87 29.07 24.20
N ASN A 105 -18.94 28.26 24.17
CA ASN A 105 -20.28 28.74 24.50
C ASN A 105 -20.39 29.23 25.95
N ALA A 106 -19.75 28.54 26.90
CA ALA A 106 -19.73 28.95 28.30
C ALA A 106 -18.96 30.27 28.49
N THR A 107 -17.78 30.39 27.87
CA THR A 107 -16.97 31.62 27.91
C THR A 107 -17.71 32.80 27.26
N ASP A 108 -18.37 32.60 26.12
CA ASP A 108 -19.13 33.64 25.43
C ASP A 108 -20.33 34.11 26.27
N LYS A 109 -21.02 33.21 26.95
CA LYS A 109 -22.10 33.56 27.90
C LYS A 109 -21.56 34.36 29.08
N LEU A 110 -20.49 33.88 29.71
CA LEU A 110 -19.86 34.54 30.85
C LEU A 110 -19.37 35.95 30.48
N LEU A 111 -18.78 36.13 29.28
CA LEU A 111 -18.38 37.44 28.76
C LEU A 111 -19.57 38.39 28.55
N LYS A 112 -20.71 37.88 28.07
CA LYS A 112 -21.91 38.70 27.90
C LYS A 112 -22.48 39.14 29.24
N GLU A 113 -22.65 38.20 30.17
CA GLU A 113 -23.19 38.45 31.52
C GLU A 113 -22.30 39.44 32.31
N THR A 114 -20.98 39.26 32.27
CA THR A 114 -20.03 40.18 32.93
C THR A 114 -20.05 41.57 32.33
N ASN A 115 -20.11 41.68 31.00
CA ASN A 115 -20.24 42.99 30.33
C ASN A 115 -21.55 43.69 30.70
N GLU A 116 -22.66 42.96 30.76
CA GLU A 116 -23.94 43.54 31.21
C GLU A 116 -23.89 43.99 32.66
N ARG A 117 -23.29 43.18 33.54
CA ARG A 117 -23.09 43.51 34.95
C ARG A 117 -22.22 44.76 35.12
N LEU A 118 -21.13 44.86 34.37
CA LEU A 118 -20.25 46.03 34.38
C LEU A 118 -21.00 47.28 33.91
N LYS A 119 -21.76 47.19 32.82
CA LYS A 119 -22.59 48.31 32.32
C LYS A 119 -23.61 48.79 33.35
N LYS A 120 -24.27 47.87 34.06
CA LYS A 120 -25.22 48.22 35.14
C LYS A 120 -24.51 48.89 36.32
N ALA A 121 -23.38 48.32 36.76
CA ALA A 121 -22.58 48.85 37.86
C ALA A 121 -22.06 50.27 37.58
N LEU A 122 -21.59 50.52 36.35
CA LEU A 122 -21.14 51.85 35.88
C LEU A 122 -22.28 52.89 35.92
N ARG A 123 -23.49 52.52 35.47
CA ARG A 123 -24.66 53.40 35.54
C ARG A 123 -25.03 53.76 36.97
N ASN A 124 -24.93 52.79 37.87
CA ASN A 124 -25.28 52.96 39.28
C ASN A 124 -24.13 53.57 40.11
N LYS A 125 -22.97 53.83 39.49
CA LYS A 125 -21.72 54.29 40.15
C LYS A 125 -21.31 53.39 41.34
N ASN A 126 -21.64 52.10 41.29
CA ASN A 126 -21.33 51.16 42.35
C ASN A 126 -19.91 50.59 42.15
N LEU A 127 -18.93 51.19 42.84
CA LEU A 127 -17.51 50.81 42.74
C LEU A 127 -17.24 49.35 43.10
N ALA A 128 -17.96 48.80 44.09
CA ALA A 128 -17.80 47.40 44.49
C ALA A 128 -18.24 46.44 43.38
N GLU A 129 -19.37 46.72 42.72
CA GLU A 129 -19.84 45.91 41.59
C GLU A 129 -18.98 46.09 40.33
N ILE A 130 -18.41 47.28 40.12
CA ILE A 130 -17.46 47.52 39.02
C ILE A 130 -16.22 46.63 39.21
N ALA A 131 -15.62 46.64 40.40
CA ALA A 131 -14.46 45.81 40.71
C ALA A 131 -14.76 44.32 40.57
N ALA A 132 -15.92 43.86 41.06
CA ALA A 132 -16.35 42.48 40.91
C ALA A 132 -16.54 42.09 39.44
N ALA A 133 -17.21 42.93 38.65
CA ALA A 133 -17.43 42.66 37.22
C ALA A 133 -16.11 42.66 36.45
N GLN A 134 -15.17 43.55 36.76
CA GLN A 134 -13.83 43.57 36.15
C GLN A 134 -13.05 42.29 36.44
N GLY A 135 -13.02 41.81 37.69
CA GLY A 135 -12.36 40.55 38.04
C GLY A 135 -12.96 39.35 37.31
N MET A 136 -14.29 39.31 37.15
CA MET A 136 -14.94 38.28 36.35
C MET A 136 -14.59 38.39 34.85
N LEU A 137 -14.43 39.60 34.32
CA LEU A 137 -14.08 39.87 32.93
C LEU A 137 -12.63 39.45 32.62
N GLU A 138 -11.71 39.70 33.55
CA GLU A 138 -10.34 39.19 33.49
C GLU A 138 -10.30 37.64 33.50
N GLY A 139 -11.07 37.01 34.39
CA GLY A 139 -11.24 35.55 34.40
C GLY A 139 -11.84 35.01 33.09
N ALA A 140 -12.82 35.72 32.53
CA ALA A 140 -13.41 35.40 31.24
C ALA A 140 -12.38 35.45 30.09
N HIS A 141 -11.51 36.46 30.10
CA HIS A 141 -10.42 36.59 29.13
C HIS A 141 -9.38 35.47 29.25
N ALA A 142 -9.04 35.07 30.47
CA ALA A 142 -8.16 33.92 30.69
C ALA A 142 -8.76 32.63 30.09
N LEU A 143 -10.04 32.34 30.36
CA LEU A 143 -10.76 31.21 29.77
C LEU A 143 -10.84 31.29 28.24
N ARG A 144 -10.95 32.51 27.69
CA ARG A 144 -10.93 32.73 26.23
C ARG A 144 -9.58 32.39 25.60
N LYS A 145 -8.48 32.66 26.32
CA LYS A 145 -7.14 32.26 25.87
C LYS A 145 -6.98 30.75 25.90
N ASP A 146 -7.49 30.09 26.95
CA ASP A 146 -7.44 28.63 27.07
C ASP A 146 -8.28 27.91 26.01
N THR A 147 -9.46 28.45 25.68
CA THR A 147 -10.28 27.94 24.57
C THR A 147 -9.58 28.11 23.22
N GLN A 148 -8.87 29.22 23.01
CA GLN A 148 -8.05 29.40 21.80
C GLN A 148 -6.91 28.38 21.73
N ASN A 149 -6.19 28.13 22.83
CA ASN A 149 -5.14 27.11 22.88
C ASN A 149 -5.70 25.71 22.60
N SER A 150 -6.90 25.40 23.11
CA SER A 150 -7.61 24.16 22.83
C SER A 150 -8.02 24.05 21.35
N GLN A 151 -8.46 25.15 20.74
CA GLN A 151 -8.75 25.24 19.30
C GLN A 151 -7.51 24.91 18.47
N ASP A 152 -6.37 25.53 18.77
CA ASP A 152 -5.12 25.29 18.05
C ASP A 152 -4.65 23.83 18.19
N ALA A 153 -4.88 23.20 19.36
CA ALA A 153 -4.63 21.78 19.56
C ALA A 153 -5.56 20.90 18.71
N THR A 154 -6.84 21.24 18.59
CA THR A 154 -7.77 20.53 17.70
C THR A 154 -7.39 20.66 16.22
N ASP A 155 -6.88 21.81 15.81
CA ASP A 155 -6.43 22.02 14.42
C ASP A 155 -5.15 21.23 14.13
N LYS A 156 -4.22 21.14 15.09
CA LYS A 156 -3.06 20.25 15.01
C LYS A 156 -3.47 18.78 14.88
N LEU A 157 -4.48 18.34 15.63
CA LEU A 157 -5.05 16.98 15.50
C LEU A 157 -5.66 16.76 14.11
N GLN A 158 -6.41 17.74 13.59
CA GLN A 158 -6.98 17.68 12.24
C GLN A 158 -5.88 17.55 11.17
N CYS A 159 -4.79 18.31 11.29
CA CYS A 159 -3.63 18.20 10.40
C CYS A 159 -2.98 16.81 10.46
N LYS A 160 -2.82 16.22 11.66
CA LYS A 160 -2.29 14.85 11.82
C LYS A 160 -3.20 13.81 11.14
N ILE A 161 -4.51 13.95 11.25
CA ILE A 161 -5.48 13.08 10.57
C ILE A 161 -5.34 13.20 9.06
N ASN A 162 -5.22 14.43 8.53
CA ASN A 162 -5.09 14.65 7.09
C ASN A 162 -3.78 14.06 6.54
N LYS A 163 -2.65 14.22 7.25
CA LYS A 163 -1.38 13.57 6.88
C LYS A 163 -1.49 12.04 6.84
N ARG A 164 -2.11 11.44 7.85
CA ARG A 164 -2.34 9.97 7.86
C ARG A 164 -3.28 9.50 6.76
N LYS A 165 -4.30 10.29 6.40
CA LYS A 165 -5.16 9.98 5.25
C LYS A 165 -4.34 9.93 3.96
N SER A 166 -3.48 10.93 3.73
CA SER A 166 -2.63 10.93 2.53
C SER A 166 -1.63 9.76 2.51
N GLU A 167 -1.05 9.40 3.65
CA GLU A 167 -0.17 8.21 3.77
C GLU A 167 -0.93 6.92 3.42
N LEU A 168 -2.16 6.77 3.91
CA LEU A 168 -2.99 5.60 3.62
C LEU A 168 -3.38 5.54 2.13
N THR A 169 -3.75 6.68 1.54
CA THR A 169 -4.03 6.80 0.10
C THR A 169 -2.81 6.41 -0.73
N TYR A 170 -1.62 6.84 -0.33
CA TYR A 170 -0.37 6.44 -0.98
C TYR A 170 -0.15 4.93 -0.92
N ILE A 171 -0.41 4.28 0.22
CA ILE A 171 -0.27 2.81 0.37
C ILE A 171 -1.27 2.06 -0.53
N ILE A 172 -2.47 2.60 -0.74
CA ILE A 172 -3.50 2.01 -1.59
C ILE A 172 -3.14 2.14 -3.08
N ILE A 173 -2.66 3.31 -3.50
CA ILE A 173 -2.41 3.62 -4.91
C ILE A 173 -1.03 3.15 -5.38
N SER A 174 -0.05 3.06 -4.47
CA SER A 174 1.32 2.70 -4.85
C SER A 174 1.37 1.31 -5.51
N PRO A 175 1.74 1.25 -6.80
CA PRO A 175 1.87 -0.03 -7.48
C PRO A 175 2.89 -0.90 -6.75
N SER A 176 2.67 -2.21 -6.80
CA SER A 176 3.72 -3.15 -6.41
C SER A 176 4.98 -2.79 -7.19
N SER A 177 6.15 -2.71 -6.53
CA SER A 177 7.43 -2.35 -7.14
C SER A 177 7.86 -3.25 -8.31
N LYS A 178 7.05 -4.26 -8.66
CA LYS A 178 7.16 -5.09 -9.85
C LYS A 178 6.58 -4.45 -11.13
N GLU A 179 5.67 -3.47 -11.07
CA GLU A 179 5.13 -2.78 -12.28
C GLU A 179 6.06 -1.69 -12.83
N ALA A 180 7.17 -1.39 -12.15
CA ALA A 180 8.13 -0.35 -12.53
C ALA A 180 9.37 -0.88 -13.28
N ARG A 181 9.33 -2.10 -13.82
CA ARG A 181 10.44 -2.71 -14.58
C ARG A 181 10.00 -3.25 -15.92
#